data_AF-A0A497K310-F1
#
_entry.id   AF-A0A497K310-F1
#
_cell.length_a   1.000
_cell.length_b   1.000
_cell.length_c   1.000
_cell.angle_alpha   90.00
_cell.angle_beta   90.00
_cell.angle_gamma   90.00
#
_symmetry.space_group_name_H-M   'P 1'
#
loop_
_entity.id
_entity.type
_entity.pdbx_description
1 polymer ?
#
loop_
_entity_poly.entity_id
_entity_poly.type
_entity_poly.pdbx_seq_one_letter_code
_entity_poly.pdbx_strand_id
1 'polypeptide(L)' 'MDALLFAAGIALILIGALLIALALTSIRAKVRGGGVILIGPFPIIFGDRSLAPLLLIIALAVILVLVMASLLIGSGGGVP' A
#
# COMPACT_ATOMS: atom_id res chain seq x y z
N MET A 1 24.67 13.45 27.46
CA MET A 1 23.60 12.69 26.78
C MET A 1 23.70 12.82 25.26
N ASP A 2 24.46 13.80 24.79
CA ASP A 2 24.65 14.18 23.38
C ASP A 2 25.51 13.16 22.61
N ALA A 3 26.58 12.65 23.24
CA ALA A 3 27.43 11.62 22.64
C ALA A 3 26.68 10.30 22.39
N LEU A 4 25.71 9.96 23.24
CA LEU A 4 24.89 8.75 23.11
C LEU A 4 23.93 8.87 21.93
N LEU A 5 23.27 10.03 21.78
CA LEU A 5 22.38 10.31 20.64
C LEU A 5 23.15 10.38 19.32
N PHE A 6 24.36 10.96 19.33
CA PHE A 6 25.23 11.00 18.18
C PHE A 6 25.70 9.60 17.75
N ALA A 7 26.14 8.77 18.71
CA ALA A 7 26.52 7.38 18.45
C ALA A 7 25.33 6.55 17.95
N ALA A 8 24.14 6.75 18.51
CA ALA A 8 22.92 6.09 18.05
C ALA A 8 22.53 6.50 16.62
N GLY A 9 22.67 7.78 16.28
CA GLY A 9 22.43 8.28 14.92
C GLY A 9 23.39 7.66 13.90
N ILE A 10 24.68 7.63 14.21
CA ILE A 10 25.69 6.97 13.35
C ILE A 10 25.40 5.48 13.21
N ALA A 11 25.11 4.78 14.31
CA ALA A 11 24.77 3.37 14.29
C ALA A 11 23.54 3.09 13.40
N LEU A 12 22.50 3.92 13.49
CA LEU A 12 21.29 3.79 12.67
C LEU A 12 21.58 4.00 11.19
N ILE A 13 22.41 4.99 10.84
CA ILE A 13 22.83 5.24 9.45
C ILE A 13 23.60 4.03 8.90
N LEU A 14 24.53 3.48 9.68
CA LEU A 14 25.33 2.32 9.26
C LEU A 14 24.46 1.06 9.09
N ILE A 15 23.51 0.82 10.00
CA ILE A 15 22.54 -0.27 9.88
C ILE A 15 21.70 -0.09 8.62
N GLY A 16 21.18 1.12 8.37
CA GLY A 16 20.40 1.42 7.17
C GLY A 16 21.19 1.18 5.88
N ALA A 17 22.43 1.67 5.82
CA ALA A 17 23.32 1.46 4.67
C ALA A 17 23.62 -0.03 4.44
N LEU A 18 23.88 -0.79 5.51
CA LEU A 18 24.13 -2.23 5.44
C LEU A 18 22.91 -3.00 4.92
N LEU A 19 21.71 -2.66 5.38
CA LEU A 19 20.46 -3.28 4.91
C LEU A 19 20.22 -3.00 3.42
N ILE A 20 20.47 -1.78 2.96
CA ILE A 20 20.35 -1.42 1.54
C ILE A 20 21.38 -2.20 0.70
N ALA A 21 22.63 -2.25 1.15
CA ALA A 21 23.68 -3.01 0.46
C ALA A 21 23.32 -4.49 0.33
N LEU A 22 22.80 -5.09 1.41
CA LEU A 22 22.34 -6.48 1.41
C LEU A 22 21.15 -6.70 0.46
N ALA A 23 20.18 -5.79 0.48
CA ALA A 23 19.02 -5.83 -0.43
C ALA A 23 19.44 -5.74 -1.90
N LEU A 24 20.44 -4.92 -2.23
CA LEU A 24 20.98 -4.79 -3.59
C LEU A 24 21.74 -6.04 -4.05
N THR A 25 22.41 -6.76 -3.14
CA THR A 25 23.04 -8.05 -3.44
C THR A 25 22.07 -9.22 -3.56
N SER A 26 20.80 -9.05 -3.15
CA SER A 26 19.76 -10.07 -3.32
C SER A 26 19.29 -10.12 -4.78
N ILE A 27 20.05 -10.88 -5.58
CA ILE A 27 19.86 -11.14 -7.02
C ILE A 27 18.41 -11.54 -7.36
N ARG A 28 17.82 -10.82 -8.34
CA ARG A 28 16.66 -11.20 -9.18
C ARG A 28 15.41 -11.74 -8.46
N ALA A 29 14.96 -11.11 -7.38
CA ALA A 29 13.55 -11.25 -7.03
C ALA A 29 12.71 -10.64 -8.16
N LYS A 30 11.93 -11.46 -8.88
CA LYS A 30 10.95 -10.94 -9.85
C LYS A 30 9.97 -10.09 -9.06
N VAL A 31 10.08 -8.77 -9.18
CA VAL A 31 9.17 -7.83 -8.52
C VAL A 31 7.78 -8.10 -9.08
N ARG A 32 6.97 -8.81 -8.30
CA ARG A 32 5.55 -9.02 -8.59
C ARG A 32 4.84 -7.77 -8.15
N GLY A 33 4.69 -6.84 -9.07
CA GLY A 33 3.89 -5.64 -8.90
C GLY A 33 2.49 -5.82 -9.47
N GLY A 34 1.54 -5.10 -8.90
CA GLY A 34 0.19 -4.98 -9.42
C GLY A 34 -0.58 -3.90 -8.68
N GLY A 35 -1.75 -3.55 -9.20
CA GLY A 35 -2.60 -2.54 -8.62
C GLY A 35 -4.02 -2.61 -9.16
N VAL A 36 -4.84 -1.69 -8.66
CA VAL A 36 -6.24 -1.55 -9.05
C VAL A 36 -6.49 -0.09 -9.40
N ILE A 37 -7.02 0.16 -10.60
CA ILE A 37 -7.55 1.47 -10.99
C ILE A 37 -9.07 1.38 -10.86
N LEU A 38 -9.67 2.18 -9.98
CA LEU A 38 -11.13 2.29 -9.91
C LEU A 38 -11.60 3.40 -10.85
N ILE A 39 -12.23 3.04 -11.96
CA ILE A 39 -12.94 3.98 -12.85
C ILE A 39 -14.42 3.91 -12.48
N GLY A 40 -14.85 4.80 -11.59
CA GLY A 40 -16.17 4.65 -10.95
C GLY A 40 -16.24 3.36 -10.12
N PRO A 41 -17.41 2.71 -9.98
CA PRO A 41 -17.54 1.46 -9.22
C PRO A 41 -16.92 0.24 -9.94
N PHE A 42 -16.28 0.43 -11.10
CA PHE A 42 -15.69 -0.64 -11.89
C PHE A 42 -14.17 -0.71 -11.65
N PRO A 43 -13.66 -1.76 -10.97
CA PRO A 43 -12.24 -1.92 -10.73
C PRO A 43 -11.53 -2.57 -11.92
N ILE A 44 -10.41 -1.99 -12.34
CA ILE A 44 -9.49 -2.54 -13.35
C ILE A 44 -8.24 -3.03 -12.64
N ILE A 45 -8.07 -4.36 -12.60
CA ILE A 45 -6.94 -5.01 -11.93
C ILE A 45 -5.81 -5.21 -12.94
N PHE A 46 -4.60 -4.77 -12.59
CA PHE A 46 -3.41 -4.91 -13.42
C PHE A 46 -2.25 -5.48 -12.62
N GLY A 47 -1.31 -6.14 -13.30
CA GLY A 47 -0.09 -6.70 -12.69
C GLY A 47 -0.03 -8.23 -12.69
N ASP A 48 0.74 -8.79 -11.76
CA ASP A 48 0.98 -10.23 -11.69
C ASP A 48 -0.31 -11.01 -11.39
N ARG A 49 -0.59 -12.06 -12.18
CA ARG A 49 -1.77 -12.92 -12.02
C ARG A 49 -1.88 -13.56 -10.64
N SER A 50 -0.76 -13.82 -9.98
CA SER A 50 -0.76 -14.35 -8.60
C SER A 50 -1.32 -13.37 -7.58
N LEU A 51 -1.25 -12.06 -7.87
CA LEU A 51 -1.79 -10.99 -7.02
C LEU A 51 -3.22 -10.61 -7.40
N ALA A 52 -3.71 -11.03 -8.57
CA ALA A 52 -5.06 -10.73 -9.04
C ALA A 52 -6.18 -11.05 -8.02
N PRO A 53 -6.23 -12.23 -7.35
CA PRO A 53 -7.29 -12.51 -6.38
C PRO A 53 -7.20 -11.59 -5.15
N LEU A 54 -5.99 -11.29 -4.67
CA LEU A 54 -5.78 -10.37 -3.53
C LEU A 54 -6.22 -8.94 -3.90
N LEU A 55 -5.78 -8.45 -5.05
CA LEU A 55 -6.14 -7.12 -5.56
C LEU A 55 -7.65 -6.99 -5.78
N LEU A 56 -8.32 -8.05 -6.24
CA LEU A 56 -9.76 -8.08 -6.43
C LEU A 56 -10.52 -7.99 -5.09
N ILE A 57 -10.07 -8.71 -4.05
CA ILE A 57 -10.65 -8.63 -2.71
C ILE A 57 -10.51 -7.21 -2.15
N ILE A 58 -9.32 -6.62 -2.27
CA ILE A 58 -9.06 -5.24 -1.82
C ILE A 58 -9.96 -4.26 -2.59
N ALA A 59 -10.07 -4.40 -3.91
CA ALA A 59 -10.94 -3.56 -4.73
C ALA A 59 -12.40 -3.64 -4.28
N LEU A 60 -12.91 -4.85 -4.04
CA LEU A 60 -14.28 -5.06 -3.60
C LEU A 60 -14.53 -4.47 -2.21
N ALA A 61 -13.58 -4.63 -1.28
CA ALA A 61 -13.66 -4.04 0.05
C ALA A 61 -13.73 -2.50 -0.03
N VAL A 62 -12.90 -1.88 -0.87
CA VAL A 62 -12.90 -0.43 -1.10
C VAL A 62 -14.24 0.02 -1.70
N ILE A 63 -14.78 -0.70 -2.69
CA ILE A 63 -16.09 -0.40 -3.29
C ILE A 63 -17.20 -0.49 -2.24
N LEU A 64 -17.20 -1.53 -1.41
CA LEU A 64 -18.16 -1.70 -0.32
C LEU A 64 -18.12 -0.53 0.66
N VAL A 65 -16.92 -0.10 1.06
CA VAL A 65 -16.75 1.07 1.94
C VAL A 65 -17.27 2.33 1.26
N LEU A 66 -16.96 2.56 -0.02
CA LEU A 66 -17.46 3.72 -0.77
C LEU A 66 -18.99 3.73 -0.88
N VAL A 67 -19.60 2.58 -1.15
CA VAL A 67 -21.06 2.43 -1.25
C VAL A 67 -21.72 2.64 0.11
N MET A 68 -21.14 2.09 1.18
CA MET A 68 -21.66 2.32 2.53
C MET A 68 -21.53 3.78 2.94
N ALA A 69 -20.40 4.42 2.65
CA ALA A 69 -20.21 5.84 2.90
C ALA A 69 -21.18 6.70 2.10
N SER A 70 -21.40 6.40 0.82
CA SER A 70 -22.35 7.14 -0.01
C SER A 70 -23.79 6.98 0.44
N LEU A 71 -24.18 5.79 0.91
CA LEU A 71 -25.50 5.55 1.49
C LEU A 71 -25.67 6.23 2.85
N LEU A 72 -24.63 6.29 3.68
CA LEU A 72 -24.66 6.98 4.96
C LEU A 72 -24.73 8.50 4.81
N ILE A 73 -24.05 9.04 3.81
CA ILE A 73 -24.09 10.47 3.46
C ILE A 73 -25.42 10.80 2.76
N GLY A 74 -25.89 9.93 1.87
CA GLY A 74 -27.15 10.08 1.14
C GLY A 74 -28.39 9.93 2.02
N SER A 75 -28.34 9.13 3.09
CA SER A 75 -29.43 9.00 4.06
C SER A 75 -29.56 10.18 5.03
N GLY A 76 -28.58 11.07 5.07
CA GLY A 76 -28.64 12.35 5.80
C GLY A 76 -29.18 13.53 4.97
N GLY A 77 -29.41 13.33 3.67
CA GLY A 77 -29.96 14.34 2.77
C GLY A 77 -31.47 14.22 2.67
N GLY A 78 -32.19 14.93 3.56
CA GLY A 78 -33.59 15.24 3.35
C GLY A 78 -33.78 15.88 1.99
N VAL A 79 -34.39 15.14 1.07
CA VAL A 79 -34.92 15.67 -0.18
C VAL A 79 -36.03 16.66 0.22
N PRO A 80 -36.01 17.94 -0.18
CA PRO A 80 -37.24 18.72 -0.20
C PRO A 80 -38.24 18.12 -1.21
#